data_AF-A0AAN7JPZ8-F1
#
_entry.id   AF-A0AAN7JPZ8-F1
#
_cell.length_a   1.000
_cell.length_b   1.000
_cell.length_c   1.000
_cell.angle_alpha   90.00
_cell.angle_beta   90.00
_cell.angle_gamma   90.00
#
_symmetry.space_group_name_H-M   'P 1'
#
loop_
_entity.id
_entity.type
_entity.pdbx_description
1 polymer ?
#
loop_
_entity_poly.entity_id
_entity_poly.type
_entity_poly.pdbx_seq_one_letter_code
_entity_poly.pdbx_strand_id
1 'polypeptide(L)'
;MQVAAKKTELIPLSGCSKALTAGGSVTGLATTKQLEPSYEMVRQLASRNAVVVFSMSRCCMCTVAKRLLFGLGVGPTVIELDELQTGLAGGDIEAVLDRLAAEGQQAALPAVFVGGKFLGGIETLMACHINGSLIPLLKDAGALWL
;
A
#
# COMPACT_ATOMS: atom_id res chain seq x y z
N MET A 1 34.09 17.84 28.96
CA MET A 1 32.70 17.40 28.72
C MET A 1 32.24 18.00 27.39
N GLN A 2 32.39 17.26 26.29
CA GLN A 2 31.98 17.69 24.95
C GLN A 2 30.69 16.95 24.61
N VAL A 3 29.59 17.69 24.45
CA VAL A 3 28.33 17.17 23.91
C VAL A 3 28.44 17.29 22.39
N ALA A 4 28.72 16.17 21.72
CA ALA A 4 28.77 16.10 20.27
C ALA A 4 27.35 16.12 19.71
N ALA A 5 27.03 17.17 18.98
CA ALA A 5 25.86 17.25 18.10
C ALA A 5 25.99 16.18 17.01
N LYS A 6 25.14 15.14 17.06
CA LYS A 6 24.95 14.23 15.94
C LYS A 6 23.94 14.83 14.97
N LYS A 7 24.53 15.36 13.90
CA LYS A 7 23.99 15.86 12.64
C LYS A 7 22.82 15.00 12.12
N THR A 8 21.70 15.68 11.89
CA THR A 8 20.57 15.24 11.05
C THR A 8 21.10 14.82 9.68
N GLU A 9 20.98 13.53 9.36
CA GLU A 9 21.12 13.07 7.98
C GLU A 9 19.72 12.82 7.41
N LEU A 10 19.36 13.71 6.49
CA LEU A 10 18.23 13.57 5.59
C LEU A 10 18.38 12.26 4.80
N ILE A 11 17.37 11.41 4.86
CA ILE A 11 17.19 10.35 3.88
C ILE A 11 16.49 11.00 2.69
N PRO A 12 17.06 10.95 1.47
CA PRO A 12 16.43 11.53 0.30
C PRO A 12 15.17 10.72 -0.04
N LEU A 13 14.03 11.39 -0.12
CA LEU A 13 12.82 10.88 -0.77
C LEU A 13 13.11 10.82 -2.29
N SER A 14 13.84 9.80 -2.71
CA SER A 14 14.22 9.60 -4.10
C SER A 14 13.08 8.96 -4.87
N GLY A 15 12.42 9.77 -5.69
CA GLY A 15 11.94 9.38 -7.02
C GLY A 15 10.77 8.40 -7.08
N CYS A 16 9.57 8.95 -7.32
CA CYS A 16 8.63 8.32 -8.25
C CYS A 16 9.26 8.24 -9.64
N SER A 17 10.24 7.35 -9.83
CA SER A 17 10.86 7.11 -11.12
C SER A 17 10.18 5.93 -11.79
N LYS A 18 9.47 6.27 -12.87
CA LYS A 18 8.96 5.43 -13.96
C LYS A 18 9.47 3.99 -13.94
N ALA A 19 8.55 3.05 -13.73
CA ALA A 19 8.68 1.69 -14.22
C ALA A 19 7.42 1.37 -15.05
N LEU A 20 7.56 1.51 -16.36
CA LEU A 20 6.68 0.91 -17.34
C LEU A 20 7.54 0.51 -18.56
N THR A 21 7.87 -0.77 -18.66
CA THR A 21 7.99 -1.45 -19.95
C THR A 21 7.34 -2.82 -19.83
N ALA A 22 6.57 -3.17 -20.86
CA ALA A 22 5.73 -4.33 -20.97
C ALA A 22 6.50 -5.65 -21.21
N GLY A 23 5.81 -6.77 -20.94
CA GLY A 23 5.98 -8.02 -21.68
C GLY A 23 6.89 -9.07 -21.03
N GLY A 24 6.29 -10.19 -20.63
CA GLY A 24 7.01 -11.38 -20.21
C GLY A 24 6.08 -12.48 -19.70
N SER A 25 5.51 -13.24 -20.64
CA SER A 25 4.88 -14.53 -20.34
C SER A 25 5.94 -15.49 -19.80
N VAL A 26 5.74 -16.03 -18.60
CA VAL A 26 6.47 -17.21 -18.13
C VAL A 26 5.48 -18.23 -17.57
N THR A 27 5.12 -19.19 -18.40
CA THR A 27 4.77 -20.54 -17.97
C THR A 27 5.99 -21.14 -17.26
N GLY A 28 5.87 -21.49 -15.97
CA GLY A 28 7.00 -22.07 -15.25
C GLY A 28 6.67 -22.43 -13.80
N LEU A 29 6.37 -23.71 -13.59
CA LEU A 29 6.19 -24.40 -12.32
C LEU A 29 7.44 -24.29 -11.41
N ALA A 30 7.30 -23.80 -10.17
CA ALA A 30 8.22 -24.11 -9.07
C ALA A 30 7.66 -23.73 -7.67
N THR A 31 7.33 -24.77 -6.91
CA THR A 31 7.22 -24.91 -5.44
C THR A 31 7.56 -23.71 -4.52
N THR A 32 6.53 -23.12 -3.91
CA THR A 32 6.54 -22.50 -2.56
C THR A 32 5.20 -22.80 -1.86
N LYS A 33 5.27 -23.20 -0.58
CA LYS A 33 4.13 -23.68 0.22
C LYS A 33 3.10 -22.56 0.48
N GLN A 34 1.84 -22.79 0.11
CA GLN A 34 0.57 -22.31 0.72
C GLN A 34 0.33 -20.79 0.99
N LEU A 35 1.31 -19.89 0.84
CA LEU A 35 1.13 -18.42 1.03
C LEU A 35 0.86 -17.66 -0.29
N GLU A 36 1.06 -18.34 -1.43
CA GLU A 36 0.74 -17.89 -2.79
C GLU A 36 -0.72 -17.45 -3.02
N PRO A 37 -1.78 -18.15 -2.52
CA PRO A 37 -3.15 -17.74 -2.80
C PRO A 37 -3.48 -16.36 -2.22
N SER A 38 -2.92 -16.03 -1.06
CA SER A 38 -3.15 -14.75 -0.38
C SER A 38 -2.40 -13.61 -1.03
N TYR A 39 -1.16 -13.85 -1.51
CA TYR A 39 -0.41 -12.87 -2.29
C TYR A 39 -1.10 -12.56 -3.62
N GLU A 40 -1.54 -13.60 -4.33
CA GLU A 40 -2.25 -13.45 -5.60
C GLU A 40 -3.59 -12.72 -5.38
N MET A 41 -4.31 -12.99 -4.29
CA MET A 41 -5.53 -12.25 -3.94
C MET A 41 -5.27 -10.76 -3.73
N VAL A 42 -4.24 -10.38 -2.95
CA VAL A 42 -3.86 -8.97 -2.74
C VAL A 42 -3.54 -8.29 -4.07
N ARG A 43 -2.76 -8.97 -4.92
CA ARG A 43 -2.38 -8.46 -6.24
C ARG A 43 -3.58 -8.31 -7.17
N GLN A 44 -4.50 -9.26 -7.17
CA GLN A 44 -5.73 -9.18 -7.96
C GLN A 44 -6.64 -8.05 -7.49
N LEU A 45 -6.85 -7.90 -6.17
CA LEU A 45 -7.64 -6.80 -5.62
C LEU A 45 -7.04 -5.45 -5.99
N ALA A 46 -5.72 -5.31 -5.86
CA ALA A 46 -5.00 -4.10 -6.24
C ALA A 46 -5.06 -3.81 -7.75
N SER A 47 -5.07 -4.84 -8.60
CA SER A 47 -5.09 -4.67 -10.06
C SER A 47 -6.49 -4.37 -10.61
N ARG A 48 -7.55 -4.84 -9.93
CA ARG A 48 -8.96 -4.63 -10.35
C ARG A 48 -9.51 -3.27 -9.96
N ASN A 49 -8.94 -2.64 -8.93
CA ASN A 49 -9.43 -1.39 -8.37
C ASN A 49 -8.38 -0.29 -8.51
N ALA A 50 -8.81 0.94 -8.80
CA ALA A 50 -7.89 2.07 -8.93
C ALA A 50 -7.18 2.39 -7.60
N VAL A 51 -7.88 2.25 -6.47
CA VAL A 51 -7.31 2.41 -5.12
C VAL A 51 -7.88 1.33 -4.20
N VAL A 52 -7.01 0.65 -3.46
CA VAL A 52 -7.38 -0.33 -2.43
C VAL A 52 -6.72 0.05 -1.11
N VAL A 53 -7.48 -0.05 -0.02
CA VAL A 53 -7.01 0.19 1.33
C VAL A 53 -7.32 -1.04 2.17
N PHE A 54 -6.28 -1.75 2.57
CA PHE A 54 -6.40 -2.77 3.60
C PHE A 54 -6.42 -2.09 4.96
N SER A 55 -7.39 -2.44 5.79
CA SER A 55 -7.73 -1.76 7.05
C SER A 55 -8.03 -2.77 8.16
N MET A 56 -7.96 -2.31 9.41
CA MET A 56 -8.53 -3.01 10.56
C MET A 56 -9.62 -2.15 11.19
N SER A 57 -10.71 -2.79 11.62
CA SER A 57 -11.88 -2.09 12.14
C SER A 57 -11.60 -1.36 13.47
N ARG A 58 -10.55 -1.78 14.20
CA ARG A 58 -10.12 -1.19 15.47
C ARG A 58 -8.82 -0.36 15.34
N CYS A 59 -8.55 0.23 14.18
CA CYS A 59 -7.36 1.07 13.96
C CYS A 59 -7.72 2.54 13.68
N CYS A 60 -7.23 3.45 14.53
CA CYS A 60 -7.43 4.89 14.36
C CYS A 60 -6.75 5.43 13.09
N MET A 61 -5.56 4.91 12.74
CA MET A 61 -4.82 5.32 11.55
C MET A 61 -5.54 4.93 10.25
N CYS A 62 -6.21 3.77 10.24
CA CYS A 62 -7.05 3.36 9.11
C CYS A 62 -8.21 4.33 8.87
N THR A 63 -8.82 4.83 9.95
CA THR A 63 -9.89 5.84 9.86
C THR A 63 -9.37 7.14 9.24
N VAL A 64 -8.16 7.56 9.60
CA VAL A 64 -7.52 8.77 9.04
C VAL A 64 -7.24 8.58 7.54
N ALA A 65 -6.65 7.45 7.13
CA ALA A 65 -6.37 7.17 5.71
C ALA A 65 -7.64 7.19 4.86
N LYS A 66 -8.71 6.53 5.33
CA LYS A 66 -10.02 6.52 4.65
C LYS A 66 -10.57 7.93 4.50
N ARG A 67 -10.61 8.71 5.59
CA ARG A 67 -11.11 10.09 5.58
C ARG A 67 -10.32 10.98 4.62
N LEU A 68 -9.00 10.82 4.56
CA LEU A 68 -8.19 11.57 3.60
C LEU A 68 -8.61 11.24 2.17
N LEU A 69 -8.66 9.96 1.80
CA LEU A 69 -8.99 9.54 0.44
C LEU A 69 -10.41 9.97 0.03
N PHE A 70 -11.40 9.80 0.92
CA PHE A 70 -12.76 10.30 0.67
C PHE A 70 -12.82 11.83 0.58
N GLY A 71 -12.06 12.54 1.41
CA GLY A 71 -11.96 14.00 1.36
C GLY A 71 -11.34 14.53 0.07
N LEU A 72 -10.51 13.72 -0.61
CA LEU A 72 -9.96 14.02 -1.93
C LEU A 72 -10.92 13.69 -3.09
N GLY A 73 -12.12 13.18 -2.79
CA GLY A 73 -13.10 12.76 -3.80
C GLY A 73 -12.78 11.40 -4.45
N VAL A 74 -11.92 10.59 -3.84
CA VAL A 74 -11.59 9.24 -4.31
C VAL A 74 -12.58 8.25 -3.72
N GLY A 75 -12.97 7.23 -4.50
CA GLY A 75 -13.72 6.07 -4.02
C GLY A 75 -12.82 4.84 -3.79
N PRO A 76 -12.04 4.77 -2.69
CA PRO A 76 -11.18 3.62 -2.44
C PRO A 76 -12.00 2.38 -2.09
N THR A 77 -11.53 1.21 -2.54
CA THR A 77 -12.05 -0.08 -2.06
C THR A 77 -11.40 -0.40 -0.73
N VAL A 78 -12.20 -0.51 0.34
CA VAL A 78 -11.71 -0.82 1.69
C VAL A 78 -11.89 -2.31 1.97
N ILE A 79 -10.82 -2.98 2.38
CA ILE A 79 -10.83 -4.38 2.77
C ILE A 79 -10.48 -4.46 4.25
N GLU A 80 -11.43 -4.89 5.09
CA GLU A 80 -11.22 -5.09 6.53
C GLU A 80 -10.61 -6.47 6.78
N LEU A 81 -9.38 -6.51 7.28
CA LEU A 81 -8.69 -7.77 7.58
C LEU A 81 -9.31 -8.51 8.78
N ASP A 82 -9.90 -7.78 9.73
CA ASP A 82 -10.55 -8.37 10.92
C ASP A 82 -11.77 -9.23 10.55
N GLU A 83 -12.55 -8.79 9.55
CA GLU A 83 -13.67 -9.57 9.01
C GLU A 83 -13.15 -10.81 8.27
N LEU A 84 -12.03 -10.67 7.57
CA LEU A 84 -11.42 -11.78 6.83
C LEU A 84 -10.74 -12.81 7.75
N GLN A 85 -10.26 -12.41 8.93
CA GLN A 85 -9.67 -13.31 9.94
C GLN A 85 -10.69 -14.30 10.50
N THR A 86 -11.99 -13.94 10.51
CA THR A 86 -13.06 -14.87 10.89
C THR A 86 -13.32 -15.96 9.84
N GLY A 87 -12.76 -15.80 8.64
CA GLY A 87 -12.66 -16.83 7.60
C GLY A 87 -11.26 -17.44 7.51
N LEU A 88 -11.16 -18.61 6.87
CA LEU A 88 -9.94 -19.44 6.77
C LEU A 88 -8.72 -18.78 6.05
N ALA A 89 -8.78 -17.50 5.68
CA ALA A 89 -7.82 -16.83 4.77
C ALA A 89 -7.28 -15.47 5.26
N GLY A 90 -7.75 -14.93 6.40
CA GLY A 90 -7.36 -13.58 6.84
C GLY A 90 -5.93 -13.45 7.37
N GLY A 91 -5.46 -14.43 8.15
CA GLY A 91 -4.12 -14.40 8.75
C GLY A 91 -2.98 -14.43 7.72
N ASP A 92 -3.23 -15.02 6.55
CA ASP A 92 -2.24 -15.11 5.49
C ASP A 92 -2.09 -13.79 4.71
N ILE A 93 -3.15 -12.96 4.64
CA ILE A 93 -3.09 -11.66 3.96
C ILE A 93 -2.29 -10.65 4.80
N GLU A 94 -2.49 -10.62 6.11
CA GLU A 94 -1.70 -9.77 7.01
C GLU A 94 -0.21 -10.10 6.90
N ALA A 95 0.15 -11.39 6.90
CA ALA A 95 1.53 -11.84 6.70
C ALA A 95 2.11 -11.41 5.34
N VAL A 96 1.30 -11.39 4.27
CA VAL A 96 1.72 -10.86 2.96
C VAL A 96 2.00 -9.35 3.03
N LEU A 97 1.11 -8.59 3.66
CA LEU A 97 1.25 -7.14 3.79
C LEU A 97 2.48 -6.78 4.62
N ASP A 98 2.75 -7.54 5.69
CA ASP A 98 3.95 -7.38 6.51
C ASP A 98 5.23 -7.66 5.71
N ARG A 99 5.23 -8.67 4.84
CA ARG A 99 6.37 -8.95 3.95
C ARG A 99 6.58 -7.83 2.93
N LEU A 100 5.50 -7.31 2.33
CA LEU A 100 5.56 -6.16 1.42
C LEU A 100 6.06 -4.90 2.13
N ALA A 101 5.69 -4.71 3.40
CA ALA A 101 6.17 -3.61 4.22
C ALA A 101 7.66 -3.78 4.60
N ALA A 102 8.10 -5.00 4.90
CA ALA A 102 9.49 -5.34 5.23
C ALA A 102 10.48 -5.08 4.08
N GLU A 103 10.00 -5.04 2.83
CA GLU A 103 10.81 -4.71 1.65
C GLU A 103 11.13 -3.21 1.51
N GLY A 104 10.65 -2.35 2.43
CA GLY A 104 11.17 -0.98 2.56
C GLY A 104 10.16 0.13 2.86
N GLN A 105 8.91 -0.17 3.24
CA GLN A 105 7.89 0.86 3.50
C GLN A 105 7.06 0.52 4.76
N GLN A 106 7.16 1.34 5.80
CA GLN A 106 6.64 0.99 7.13
C GLN A 106 5.11 0.90 7.22
N ALA A 107 4.71 -0.17 7.94
CA ALA A 107 3.49 -0.46 8.71
C ALA A 107 2.34 -1.27 8.07
N ALA A 108 1.97 -2.30 8.84
CA ALA A 108 1.01 -3.38 8.63
C ALA A 108 -0.40 -2.94 8.23
N LEU A 109 -0.95 -1.86 8.82
CA LEU A 109 -2.25 -1.28 8.47
C LEU A 109 -2.29 0.21 8.84
N PRO A 110 -2.88 1.10 8.01
CA PRO A 110 -3.51 0.80 6.72
C PRO A 110 -2.48 0.59 5.61
N ALA A 111 -2.62 -0.49 4.83
CA ALA A 111 -1.81 -0.74 3.64
C ALA A 111 -2.56 -0.24 2.40
N VAL A 112 -1.97 0.72 1.68
CA VAL A 112 -2.62 1.41 0.57
C VAL A 112 -1.98 1.02 -0.76
N PHE A 113 -2.84 0.70 -1.73
CA PHE A 113 -2.46 0.40 -3.10
C PHE A 113 -3.13 1.40 -4.04
N VAL A 114 -2.38 1.89 -5.02
CA VAL A 114 -2.84 2.84 -6.04
C VAL A 114 -2.40 2.33 -7.41
N GLY A 115 -3.34 2.17 -8.33
CA GLY A 115 -3.08 1.70 -9.70
C GLY A 115 -2.36 0.34 -9.75
N GLY A 116 -2.71 -0.59 -8.85
CA GLY A 116 -2.07 -1.91 -8.75
C GLY A 116 -0.69 -1.92 -8.09
N LYS A 117 -0.18 -0.77 -7.60
CA LYS A 117 1.12 -0.67 -6.93
C LYS A 117 0.94 -0.42 -5.44
N PHE A 118 1.80 -1.04 -4.63
CA PHE A 118 1.85 -0.78 -3.20
C PHE A 118 2.44 0.62 -2.96
N LEU A 119 1.64 1.51 -2.36
CA LEU A 119 2.09 2.85 -1.99
C LEU A 119 2.80 2.81 -0.63
N GLY A 120 2.21 2.09 0.33
CA GLY A 120 2.74 1.98 1.69
C GLY A 120 1.67 2.18 2.76
N GLY A 121 2.14 2.58 3.94
CA GLY A 121 1.32 2.88 5.10
C GLY A 121 0.67 4.27 5.10
N ILE A 122 0.08 4.64 6.24
CA ILE A 122 -0.45 5.99 6.50
C ILE A 122 0.65 7.06 6.36
N GLU A 123 1.87 6.80 6.82
CA GLU A 123 2.96 7.77 6.77
C GLU A 123 3.32 8.16 5.34
N THR A 124 3.46 7.16 4.45
CA THR A 124 3.73 7.39 3.03
C THR A 124 2.57 8.11 2.36
N LEU A 125 1.33 7.73 2.66
CA LEU A 125 0.15 8.40 2.12
C LEU A 125 0.07 9.87 2.56
N MET A 126 0.37 10.17 3.82
CA MET A 126 0.44 11.55 4.32
C MET A 126 1.60 12.33 3.70
N ALA A 127 2.77 11.71 3.53
CA ALA A 127 3.90 12.32 2.85
C ALA A 127 3.57 12.67 1.39
N CYS A 128 2.90 11.77 0.65
CA CYS A 128 2.44 12.04 -0.72
C CYS A 128 1.40 13.17 -0.77
N HIS A 129 0.53 13.27 0.25
CA HIS A 129 -0.44 14.35 0.34
C HIS A 129 0.24 15.71 0.59
N ILE A 130 1.17 15.77 1.53
CA ILE A 130 1.93 17.00 1.85
C ILE A 130 2.80 17.43 0.67
N ASN A 131 3.44 16.48 -0.01
CA ASN A 131 4.28 16.75 -1.18
C ASN A 131 3.46 17.07 -2.44
N GLY A 132 2.14 16.92 -2.40
CA GLY A 132 1.24 17.14 -3.55
C GLY A 132 1.35 16.08 -4.65
N SER A 133 2.12 15.00 -4.46
CA SER A 133 2.28 13.91 -5.45
C SER A 133 1.13 12.91 -5.44
N LEU A 134 0.28 12.93 -4.42
CA LEU A 134 -0.87 12.02 -4.30
C LEU A 134 -1.93 12.27 -5.39
N ILE A 135 -2.25 13.53 -5.70
CA ILE A 135 -3.26 13.86 -6.72
C ILE A 135 -2.84 13.35 -8.11
N PRO A 136 -1.61 13.60 -8.61
CA PRO A 136 -1.13 13.02 -9.86
C PRO A 136 -1.22 11.49 -9.90
N LEU A 137 -0.79 10.80 -8.82
CA LEU A 137 -0.86 9.34 -8.75
C LEU A 137 -2.31 8.81 -8.85
N LEU A 138 -3.25 9.48 -8.21
CA LEU A 138 -4.66 9.13 -8.26
C LEU A 138 -5.27 9.39 -9.65
N LYS A 139 -4.85 10.45 -10.33
CA LYS A 139 -5.26 10.74 -11.71
C LYS A 139 -4.72 9.69 -12.67
N ASP A 140 -3.45 9.35 -12.57
CA ASP A 140 -2.80 8.32 -13.41
C ASP A 140 -3.43 6.94 -13.20
N ALA A 141 -3.87 6.63 -11.97
CA ALA A 141 -4.60 5.41 -11.65
C ALA A 141 -6.08 5.42 -12.08
N GLY A 142 -6.60 6.55 -12.59
CA GLY A 142 -8.01 6.70 -12.98
C GLY A 142 -8.98 6.78 -11.79
N ALA A 143 -8.46 7.04 -10.59
CA ALA A 143 -9.25 7.12 -9.35
C ALA A 143 -9.94 8.48 -9.16
N LEU A 144 -9.52 9.50 -9.92
CA LEU A 144 -10.01 10.87 -9.84
C LEU A 144 -10.23 11.44 -11.24
N TRP A 145 -11.45 11.90 -11.53
CA TRP A 145 -11.90 12.39 -12.85
C TRP A 145 -12.16 13.91 -12.84
N LEU A 146 -11.21 14.69 -12.30
CA LEU A 146 -11.24 16.17 -12.28
C LEU A 146 -10.31 16.79 -13.33
#